data_AF-A0A955DY42-F1
#
_entry.id   AF-A0A955DY42-F1
#
_cell.length_a   1.000
_cell.length_b   1.000
_cell.length_c   1.000
_cell.angle_alpha   90.00
_cell.angle_beta   90.00
_cell.angle_gamma   90.00
#
_symmetry.space_group_name_H-M   'P 1'
#
loop_
_entity.id
_entity.type
_entity.pdbx_description
1 polymer ?
#
loop_
_entity_poly.entity_id
_entity_poly.type
_entity_poly.pdbx_seq_one_letter_code
_entity_poly.pdbx_strand_id
1 'polypeptide(L)'
;MERLRTFLNSHAWIGWVVAVVALGLAASFALGVFRPERPDSVERRSEDVTIRCTETGNTWTMNRGEFERLLLTTPGPIDPESGIPSRFAEGRPTGVLVDDSDWRAT
;
A
#
# COMPACT_ATOMS: atom_id res chain seq x y z
N MET A 1 9.70 -46.29 18.12
CA MET A 1 10.74 -45.31 17.73
C MET A 1 11.74 -45.85 16.71
N GLU A 2 12.10 -47.13 16.73
CA GLU A 2 13.06 -47.71 15.76
C GLU A 2 12.58 -47.62 14.30
N ARG A 3 11.32 -47.97 14.00
CA ARG A 3 10.78 -47.91 12.62
C ARG A 3 10.88 -46.54 11.96
N LEU A 4 10.70 -45.47 12.74
CA LEU A 4 10.75 -44.09 12.24
C LEU A 4 12.19 -43.68 11.91
N ARG A 5 13.16 -44.09 12.74
CA ARG A 5 14.58 -43.87 12.50
C ARG A 5 15.08 -44.65 11.28
N THR A 6 14.65 -45.90 11.11
CA THR A 6 15.02 -46.71 9.94
C THR A 6 14.45 -46.16 8.65
N PHE A 7 13.21 -45.65 8.67
CA PHE A 7 12.55 -45.05 7.50
C PHE A 7 13.16 -43.69 7.11
N LEU A 8 13.57 -42.88 8.09
CA LEU A 8 14.30 -41.63 7.86
C LEU A 8 15.72 -41.87 7.32
N ASN A 9 16.42 -42.90 7.81
CA ASN A 9 17.76 -43.25 7.32
C ASN A 9 17.74 -43.91 5.93
N SER A 10 16.68 -44.63 5.56
CA SER A 10 16.59 -45.28 4.24
C SER A 10 16.27 -44.32 3.10
N HIS A 11 15.75 -43.12 3.41
CA HIS A 11 15.30 -42.14 2.42
C HIS A 11 15.89 -40.76 2.71
N ALA A 12 17.21 -40.63 2.55
CA ALA A 12 17.94 -39.37 2.69
C ALA A 12 17.38 -38.21 1.83
N TRP A 13 16.67 -38.52 0.73
CA TRP A 13 16.02 -37.54 -0.14
C TRP A 13 14.89 -36.76 0.57
N ILE A 14 14.28 -37.33 1.62
CA ILE A 14 13.21 -36.66 2.37
C ILE A 14 13.75 -35.41 3.09
N GLY A 15 14.98 -35.48 3.62
CA GLY A 15 15.63 -34.33 4.26
C GLY A 15 15.83 -33.17 3.28
N TRP A 16 16.24 -33.47 2.04
CA TRP A 16 16.38 -32.47 0.98
C TRP A 16 15.04 -31.86 0.56
N VAL A 17 13.98 -32.66 0.46
CA VAL A 17 12.64 -32.15 0.14
C VAL A 17 12.14 -31.20 1.23
N VAL A 18 12.29 -31.57 2.51
CA VAL A 18 11.92 -30.69 3.63
C VAL A 18 12.73 -29.40 3.60
N ALA A 19 14.04 -29.49 3.33
CA ALA A 19 14.90 -28.32 3.21
C ALA A 19 14.44 -27.38 2.07
N VAL A 20 14.15 -27.91 0.87
CA VAL A 20 13.66 -27.12 -0.27
C VAL A 20 12.33 -26.44 0.05
N VAL A 21 11.41 -27.15 0.71
CA VAL A 21 10.12 -26.58 1.12
C VAL A 21 10.32 -25.45 2.13
N ALA A 22 11.17 -25.67 3.14
CA ALA A 22 11.48 -24.64 4.15
C ALA A 22 12.13 -23.40 3.53
N LEU A 23 13.06 -23.60 2.58
CA LEU A 23 13.74 -22.52 1.86
C LEU A 23 12.77 -21.77 0.95
N GLY A 24 11.87 -22.48 0.25
CA GLY A 24 10.83 -21.87 -0.59
C GLY A 24 9.86 -21.01 0.22
N LEU A 25 9.45 -21.48 1.40
CA LEU A 25 8.61 -20.70 2.32
C LEU A 25 9.36 -19.46 2.81
N ALA A 26 10.60 -19.59 3.30
CA ALA A 26 11.41 -18.46 3.75
C ALA A 26 11.61 -17.42 2.63
N ALA A 27 11.93 -17.87 1.41
CA ALA A 27 12.06 -17.00 0.24
C ALA A 27 10.74 -16.29 -0.09
N SER A 28 9.59 -16.97 -0.02
CA SER A 28 8.29 -16.35 -0.27
C SER A 28 7.95 -15.23 0.72
N PHE A 29 8.30 -15.41 2.00
CA PHE A 29 8.13 -14.38 3.02
C PHE A 29 9.09 -13.22 2.81
N ALA A 30 10.36 -13.51 2.52
CA ALA A 30 11.37 -12.48 2.23
C ALA A 30 10.98 -11.63 1.02
N LEU A 31 10.53 -12.26 -0.07
CA LEU A 31 10.03 -11.55 -1.26
C LEU A 31 8.76 -10.74 -0.98
N GLY A 32 7.96 -11.10 0.03
CA GLY A 32 6.79 -10.34 0.46
C GLY A 32 7.14 -9.03 1.17
N VAL A 33 8.30 -8.96 1.84
CA VAL A 33 8.80 -7.77 2.55
C VAL A 33 9.34 -6.72 1.58
N PHE A 34 9.86 -7.13 0.42
CA PHE A 34 10.39 -6.22 -0.61
C PHE A 34 9.37 -5.85 -1.69
N ARG A 35 8.08 -6.13 -1.50
CA ARG A 35 7.05 -5.67 -2.44
C ARG A 35 6.87 -4.16 -2.27
N PRO A 36 6.72 -3.39 -3.38
CA PRO A 36 6.38 -1.97 -3.30
C PRO A 36 5.13 -1.79 -2.43
N GLU A 37 5.13 -0.73 -1.61
CA GLU A 37 4.08 -0.48 -0.62
C GLU A 37 2.70 -0.69 -1.25
N ARG A 38 1.91 -1.61 -0.69
CA ARG A 38 0.54 -1.81 -1.15
C ARG A 38 -0.21 -0.47 -1.02
N PRO A 39 -1.12 -0.12 -1.95
CA PRO A 39 -1.91 1.10 -1.84
C PRO A 39 -2.64 1.22 -0.49
N ASP A 40 -3.06 0.07 0.06
CA ASP A 40 -3.75 -0.05 1.35
C ASP A 40 -2.82 -0.23 2.56
N SER A 41 -1.51 -0.08 2.43
CA SER A 41 -0.59 -0.26 3.56
C SER A 41 -0.80 0.81 4.63
N VAL A 42 -0.57 0.42 5.88
CA VAL A 42 -0.66 1.35 7.02
C VAL A 42 0.42 2.42 6.88
N GLU A 43 1.61 2.02 6.45
CA GLU A 43 2.76 2.88 6.21
C GLU A 43 2.42 3.98 5.21
N ARG A 44 1.83 3.64 4.06
CA ARG A 44 1.44 4.60 3.03
C ARG A 44 0.38 5.57 3.53
N ARG A 45 -0.64 5.09 4.23
CA ARG A 45 -1.68 5.96 4.84
C ARG A 45 -1.15 6.88 5.94
N SER A 46 0.02 6.57 6.50
CA SER A 46 0.68 7.39 7.52
C SER A 46 1.45 8.58 6.92
N GLU A 47 1.70 8.57 5.62
CA GLU A 47 2.49 9.61 4.95
C GLU A 47 1.76 10.95 4.90
N ASP A 48 2.52 12.04 4.94
CA ASP A 48 2.00 13.37 4.64
C ASP A 48 2.04 13.61 3.13
N VAL A 49 0.90 14.02 2.58
CA VAL A 49 0.76 14.37 1.16
C VAL A 49 0.64 15.87 0.99
N THR A 50 1.24 16.38 -0.09
CA THR A 50 1.09 17.79 -0.48
C THR A 50 -0.03 17.93 -1.50
N ILE A 51 -0.97 18.81 -1.19
CA ILE A 51 -2.15 19.09 -2.00
C ILE A 51 -2.02 20.51 -2.53
N ARG A 52 -2.40 20.71 -3.79
CA ARG A 52 -2.44 22.00 -4.47
C ARG A 52 -3.87 22.37 -4.82
N CYS A 53 -4.24 23.61 -4.56
CA CYS A 53 -5.48 24.18 -5.06
C CYS A 53 -5.30 24.53 -6.54
N THR A 54 -6.12 23.95 -7.43
CA THR A 54 -6.05 24.22 -8.87
C THR A 54 -6.43 25.66 -9.24
N GLU A 55 -7.25 26.33 -8.43
CA GLU A 55 -7.65 27.72 -8.67
C GLU A 55 -6.59 28.74 -8.20
N THR A 56 -6.08 28.58 -6.97
CA THR A 56 -5.19 29.59 -6.35
C THR A 56 -3.71 29.24 -6.45
N GLY A 57 -3.36 28.01 -6.80
CA GLY A 57 -1.98 27.50 -6.81
C GLY A 57 -1.38 27.28 -5.43
N ASN A 58 -2.07 27.67 -4.34
CA ASN A 58 -1.58 27.49 -2.98
C ASN A 58 -1.55 26.01 -2.60
N THR A 59 -0.55 25.64 -1.81
CA THR A 59 -0.36 24.27 -1.34
C THR A 59 -0.61 24.14 0.16
N TRP A 60 -0.98 22.93 0.57
CA TRP A 60 -1.02 22.54 1.98
C TRP A 60 -0.72 21.07 2.13
N THR A 61 -0.29 20.68 3.32
CA THR A 61 -0.03 19.30 3.68
C THR A 61 -1.19 18.74 4.50
N MET A 62 -1.49 17.46 4.31
CA MET A 62 -2.34 16.68 5.20
C MET A 62 -1.92 15.22 5.18
N ASN A 63 -2.36 14.44 6.17
CA ASN A 63 -2.11 13.02 6.19
C ASN A 63 -2.85 12.31 5.03
N ARG A 64 -2.20 11.33 4.38
CA ARG A 64 -2.77 10.57 3.26
C ARG A 64 -4.04 9.82 3.66
N GLY A 65 -4.05 9.17 4.81
CA GLY A 65 -5.24 8.48 5.31
C GLY A 65 -6.43 9.43 5.51
N GLU A 66 -6.18 10.67 5.94
CA GLU A 66 -7.21 11.70 6.01
C GLU A 66 -7.70 12.14 4.63
N PHE A 67 -6.78 12.32 3.68
CA PHE A 67 -7.09 12.63 2.29
C PHE A 67 -7.96 11.56 1.63
N GLU A 68 -7.58 10.29 1.71
CA GLU A 68 -8.35 9.15 1.20
C GLU A 68 -9.73 9.09 1.86
N ARG A 69 -9.81 9.32 3.17
CA ARG A 69 -11.08 9.39 3.89
C ARG A 69 -11.98 10.51 3.36
N LEU A 70 -11.44 11.68 3.06
CA LEU A 70 -12.22 12.78 2.47
C LEU A 70 -12.78 12.41 1.11
N LEU A 71 -11.98 11.77 0.25
CA LEU A 71 -12.46 11.28 -1.05
C LEU A 71 -13.61 10.29 -0.89
N LEU A 72 -13.47 9.31 0.02
CA LEU A 72 -14.48 8.27 0.25
C LEU A 72 -15.76 8.78 0.93
N THR A 73 -15.67 9.87 1.70
CA THR A 73 -16.81 10.43 2.44
C THR A 73 -17.48 11.60 1.73
N THR A 74 -16.90 12.08 0.62
CA THR A 74 -17.47 13.16 -0.17
C THR A 74 -18.77 12.68 -0.83
N PRO A 75 -19.90 13.38 -0.62
CA PRO A 75 -21.16 12.99 -1.23
C PRO A 75 -21.17 13.28 -2.73
N GLY A 76 -21.57 12.29 -3.53
CA GLY A 76 -21.67 12.39 -4.98
C GLY A 76 -20.60 11.56 -5.71
N PRO A 77 -20.63 11.55 -7.05
CA PRO A 77 -19.57 10.90 -7.83
C PRO A 77 -18.25 11.63 -7.58
N ILE A 78 -17.19 10.87 -7.26
CA ILE A 78 -15.83 11.38 -7.25
C ILE A 78 -15.47 11.68 -8.70
N ASP A 79 -15.42 12.96 -9.04
CA ASP A 79 -14.94 13.41 -10.35
C ASP A 79 -13.40 13.47 -10.30
N PRO A 80 -12.68 12.73 -11.16
CA PRO A 80 -11.21 12.72 -11.18
C PRO A 80 -10.57 14.08 -11.46
N GLU A 81 -11.32 14.99 -12.09
CA GLU A 81 -10.90 16.37 -12.37
C GLU A 81 -11.22 17.31 -11.19
N SER A 82 -12.07 16.85 -10.26
CA SER A 82 -12.44 17.57 -9.05
C SER A 82 -11.67 17.02 -7.85
N GLY A 83 -11.03 17.91 -7.11
CA GLY A 83 -10.21 17.55 -5.95
C GLY A 83 -11.03 17.38 -4.66
N ILE A 84 -10.32 17.30 -3.55
CA ILE A 84 -10.92 17.47 -2.22
C ILE A 84 -11.26 18.96 -1.96
N PRO A 85 -12.16 19.25 -0.99
CA PRO A 85 -12.43 20.61 -0.56
C PRO A 85 -11.15 21.39 -0.19
N SER A 86 -10.93 22.52 -0.84
CA SER A 86 -9.76 23.37 -0.58
C SER A 86 -10.06 24.47 0.44
N ARG A 87 -9.17 24.62 1.42
CA ARG A 87 -9.18 25.78 2.35
C ARG A 87 -8.88 27.11 1.66
N PHE A 88 -8.38 27.08 0.43
CA PHE A 88 -8.00 28.25 -0.35
C PHE A 88 -9.02 28.62 -1.44
N ALA A 89 -10.08 27.82 -1.61
CA ALA A 89 -11.16 28.05 -2.58
C ALA A 89 -12.53 27.96 -1.92
N GLU A 90 -12.65 28.46 -0.68
CA GLU A 90 -13.93 28.52 0.06
C GLU A 90 -14.63 27.15 0.20
N GLY A 91 -13.85 26.07 0.29
CA GLY A 91 -14.38 24.71 0.40
C GLY A 91 -14.79 24.07 -0.93
N ARG A 92 -14.57 24.71 -2.07
CA ARG A 92 -14.77 24.09 -3.39
C ARG A 92 -13.83 22.88 -3.59
N PRO A 93 -14.26 21.83 -4.30
CA PRO A 93 -13.49 20.61 -4.54
C PRO A 93 -12.37 20.82 -5.57
N THR A 94 -11.31 21.53 -5.17
CA THR A 94 -10.21 21.95 -6.06
C THR A 94 -8.83 21.53 -5.56
N GLY A 95 -8.76 20.74 -4.48
CA GLY A 95 -7.52 20.22 -3.92
C GLY A 95 -7.09 18.90 -4.54
N VAL A 96 -6.04 18.93 -5.36
CA VAL A 96 -5.47 17.72 -5.98
C VAL A 96 -4.08 17.46 -5.44
N LEU A 97 -3.65 16.19 -5.42
CA LEU A 97 -2.28 15.86 -5.06
C LEU A 97 -1.30 16.54 -6.03
N VAL A 98 -0.18 17.03 -5.51
CA VAL A 98 0.88 17.63 -6.33
C VAL A 98 1.52 16.58 -7.24
N ASP A 99 1.64 15.35 -6.76
CA ASP A 99 2.12 14.21 -7.54
C ASP A 99 0.97 13.61 -8.37
N ASP A 100 0.98 13.86 -9.68
CA ASP A 100 -0.03 13.36 -10.62
C ASP A 100 -0.02 11.82 -10.72
N SER A 101 1.16 11.20 -10.56
CA SER A 101 1.26 9.73 -10.60
C SER A 101 0.59 9.10 -9.39
N ASP A 102 0.70 9.76 -8.24
CA ASP A 102 0.10 9.35 -6.98
C ASP A 102 -1.41 9.65 -6.92
N TRP A 103 -1.85 10.75 -7.54
CA TRP A 103 -3.27 11.05 -7.75
C TRP A 103 -3.96 9.98 -8.58
N ARG A 104 -3.38 9.60 -9.72
CA ARG A 104 -3.94 8.54 -10.59
C ARG A 104 -3.96 7.16 -9.95
N ALA A 105 -3.08 6.93 -8.97
CA ALA A 105 -3.00 5.67 -8.24
C ALA A 105 -4.00 5.59 -7.07
N THR A 106 -4.59 6.71 -6.66
CA THR A 106 -5.57 6.82 -5.58
C THR A 106 -6.99 6.72 -6.13
#